data_AF-A0A2N1Q5Y4-F1
#
_entry.id   AF-A0A2N1Q5Y4-F1
#
_cell.length_a   1.000
_cell.length_b   1.000
_cell.length_c   1.000
_cell.angle_alpha   90.00
_cell.angle_beta   90.00
_cell.angle_gamma   90.00
#
_symmetry.space_group_name_H-M   'P 1'
#
loop_
_entity.id
_entity.type
_entity.pdbx_description
1 polymer ?
#
loop_
_entity_poly.entity_id
_entity_poly.type
_entity_poly.pdbx_seq_one_letter_code
_entity_poly.pdbx_strand_id
1 'polypeptide(L)'
;MIIQMKKNSTKKEYEKIVKYLEEKKLEIKDASTDDVRVFGIIGDTSSIDPSDLYAFDGVKEVTRVSTPFKKASRSFKKNDTIVKLKNGVEIGGNHFVMMAGPCSVESEDQLRTIAKSVKKSGANLLRGGAYKPRTSPYAFQGLEVEGLKLLRKIGDETGLAVVTEIPSPDLIPLFEEYVDIIQVGARNMQNFHLLKALGKCNTPILLK
;
A
#
# COMPACT_ATOMS: atom_id res chain seq x y z
N MET A 1 7.33 21.15 -7.17
CA MET A 1 8.06 21.50 -5.92
C MET A 1 8.31 23.00 -5.93
N ILE A 2 8.60 23.62 -4.79
CA ILE A 2 9.11 24.99 -4.69
C ILE A 2 10.49 24.90 -4.05
N ILE A 3 11.48 25.57 -4.62
CA ILE A 3 12.84 25.65 -4.08
C ILE A 3 13.10 27.10 -3.70
N GLN A 4 13.56 27.32 -2.47
CA GLN A 4 14.11 28.58 -2.01
C GLN A 4 15.63 28.47 -1.89
N MET A 5 16.35 29.42 -2.48
CA MET A 5 17.80 29.50 -2.33
C MET A 5 18.20 30.32 -1.08
N LYS A 6 19.44 30.14 -0.63
CA LYS A 6 20.06 30.97 0.41
C LYS A 6 20.21 32.41 -0.09
N LYS A 7 20.09 33.40 0.81
CA LYS A 7 20.15 34.83 0.47
C LYS A 7 21.41 35.24 -0.32
N ASN A 8 22.54 34.58 -0.05
CA ASN A 8 23.83 34.87 -0.69
C ASN A 8 24.21 33.83 -1.76
N SER A 9 23.26 33.06 -2.28
CA SER A 9 23.55 32.04 -3.28
C SER A 9 24.10 32.67 -4.56
N THR A 10 25.18 32.12 -5.09
CA THR A 10 25.81 32.60 -6.31
C THR A 10 25.01 32.20 -7.55
N LYS A 11 25.22 32.93 -8.66
CA LYS A 11 24.65 32.56 -9.96
C LYS A 11 25.04 31.14 -10.38
N LYS A 12 26.28 30.74 -10.09
CA LYS A 12 26.80 29.40 -10.40
C LYS A 12 26.08 28.29 -9.63
N GLU A 13 25.70 28.53 -8.37
CA GLU A 13 24.93 27.58 -7.57
C GLU A 13 23.50 27.42 -8.12
N TYR A 14 22.87 28.52 -8.54
CA TYR A 14 21.57 28.49 -9.21
C TYR A 14 21.62 27.72 -10.54
N GLU A 15 22.59 28.03 -11.40
CA GLU A 15 22.75 27.37 -12.70
C GLU A 15 22.98 25.85 -12.56
N LYS A 16 23.72 25.42 -11.53
CA LYS A 16 23.92 24.00 -11.24
C LYS A 16 22.62 23.26 -10.95
N ILE A 17 21.75 23.83 -10.12
CA ILE A 17 20.48 23.18 -9.77
C ILE A 17 19.48 23.24 -10.91
N VAL A 18 19.43 24.34 -11.66
CA VAL A 18 18.61 24.48 -12.88
C VAL A 18 18.98 23.38 -13.87
N LYS A 19 20.27 23.23 -14.16
CA LYS A 19 20.76 22.20 -15.08
C LYS A 19 20.38 20.78 -14.64
N TYR A 20 20.54 20.47 -13.35
CA TYR A 20 20.14 19.17 -12.80
C TYR A 20 18.64 18.89 -12.98
N LEU A 21 17.79 19.90 -12.82
CA LEU A 21 16.34 19.77 -12.97
C LEU A 21 15.93 19.65 -14.44
N GLU A 22 16.58 20.39 -15.35
CA GLU A 22 16.37 20.30 -16.79
C GLU A 22 16.78 18.94 -17.36
N GLU A 23 17.88 18.34 -16.87
CA GLU A 23 18.31 16.98 -17.22
C GLU A 23 17.25 15.92 -16.85
N LYS A 24 16.45 16.20 -15.81
CA LYS A 24 15.29 15.38 -15.42
C LYS A 24 14.00 15.72 -16.16
N LYS A 25 14.06 16.57 -17.20
CA LYS A 25 12.93 17.01 -18.04
C LYS A 25 11.85 17.72 -17.23
N LEU A 26 12.25 18.51 -16.23
CA LEU A 26 11.33 19.30 -15.42
C LEU A 26 11.36 20.76 -15.88
N GLU A 27 10.18 21.36 -15.93
CA GLU A 27 10.03 22.77 -16.25
C GLU A 27 10.24 23.61 -14.98
N ILE A 28 10.96 24.71 -15.11
CA ILE A 28 11.24 25.64 -14.01
C ILE A 28 10.49 26.93 -14.28
N LYS A 29 9.70 27.37 -13.29
CA LYS A 29 9.10 28.71 -13.27
C LYS A 29 9.75 29.54 -12.19
N ASP A 30 10.53 30.52 -12.62
CA ASP A 30 11.19 31.44 -11.73
C ASP A 30 10.20 32.47 -11.16
N ALA A 31 10.20 32.62 -9.84
CA ALA A 31 9.42 33.62 -9.10
C ALA A 31 10.33 34.46 -8.21
N SER A 32 11.62 34.53 -8.57
CA SER A 32 12.65 35.25 -7.83
C SER A 32 12.44 36.76 -7.89
N THR A 33 12.88 37.42 -6.82
CA THR A 33 13.02 38.87 -6.68
C THR A 33 14.50 39.20 -6.41
N ASP A 34 14.86 40.48 -6.38
CA ASP A 34 16.24 40.91 -6.14
C ASP A 34 16.81 40.40 -4.80
N ASP A 35 15.95 40.29 -3.78
CA ASP A 35 16.33 39.87 -2.42
C ASP A 35 16.16 38.36 -2.16
N VAL A 36 15.29 37.69 -2.91
CA VAL A 36 14.87 36.31 -2.63
C VAL A 36 14.76 35.52 -3.92
N ARG A 37 15.56 34.46 -4.03
CA ARG A 37 15.48 33.51 -5.15
C ARG A 37 14.60 32.33 -4.80
N VAL A 38 13.44 32.25 -5.46
CA VAL A 38 12.45 31.18 -5.30
C VAL A 38 11.96 30.78 -6.67
N PHE A 39 11.93 29.48 -6.94
CA PHE A 39 11.41 28.96 -8.20
C PHE A 39 10.61 27.68 -8.00
N GLY A 40 9.56 27.56 -8.80
CA GLY A 40 8.71 26.39 -8.87
C GLY A 40 9.23 25.38 -9.89
N ILE A 41 9.08 24.10 -9.56
CA ILE A 41 9.32 22.97 -10.46
C ILE A 41 7.97 22.40 -10.87
N ILE A 42 7.70 22.42 -12.18
CA ILE A 42 6.51 21.90 -12.83
C ILE A 42 6.87 20.60 -13.56
N GLY A 43 6.03 19.58 -13.37
CA GLY A 43 6.24 18.24 -13.91
C GLY A 43 6.06 17.15 -12.86
N ASP A 44 6.39 15.90 -13.23
CA ASP A 44 6.35 14.77 -12.32
C ASP A 44 7.57 14.78 -11.39
N THR A 45 7.41 15.40 -10.22
CA THR A 45 8.45 15.43 -9.20
C THR A 45 8.41 14.22 -8.25
N SER A 46 7.63 13.16 -8.54
CA SER A 46 7.46 11.99 -7.65
C SER A 46 8.77 11.21 -7.43
N SER A 47 9.65 11.20 -8.42
CA SER A 47 10.95 10.52 -8.41
C SER A 47 12.09 11.33 -7.79
N ILE A 48 11.85 12.60 -7.43
CA ILE A 48 12.87 13.44 -6.77
C ILE A 48 12.72 13.32 -5.26
N ASP A 49 13.81 12.92 -4.60
CA ASP A 49 13.93 13.06 -3.16
C ASP A 49 14.35 14.50 -2.81
N PRO A 50 13.62 15.22 -1.94
CA PRO A 50 14.05 16.53 -1.48
C PRO A 50 15.49 16.57 -0.93
N SER A 51 15.99 15.46 -0.39
CA SER A 51 17.35 15.32 0.14
C SER A 51 18.41 15.53 -0.93
N ASP A 52 18.17 15.08 -2.17
CA ASP A 52 19.07 15.29 -3.31
C ASP A 52 19.23 16.78 -3.64
N LEU A 53 18.16 17.56 -3.43
CA LEU A 53 18.14 18.99 -3.68
C LEU A 53 18.81 19.78 -2.55
N TYR A 54 18.71 19.32 -1.30
CA TYR A 54 19.44 19.91 -0.17
C TYR A 54 20.97 19.73 -0.27
N ALA A 55 21.46 18.79 -1.08
CA ALA A 55 22.89 18.62 -1.33
C ALA A 55 23.53 19.76 -2.14
N PHE A 56 22.73 20.62 -2.78
CA PHE A 56 23.23 21.80 -3.49
C PHE A 56 23.47 22.94 -2.49
N ASP A 57 24.70 23.44 -2.42
CA ASP A 57 25.12 24.47 -1.45
C ASP A 57 24.21 25.71 -1.41
N GLY A 58 23.67 26.11 -2.56
CA GLY A 58 22.81 27.28 -2.66
C GLY A 58 21.37 27.06 -2.19
N VAL A 59 20.93 25.83 -1.91
CA VAL A 59 19.54 25.53 -1.52
C VAL A 59 19.34 25.77 -0.03
N LYS A 60 18.26 26.49 0.31
CA LYS A 60 17.84 26.75 1.69
C LYS A 60 16.69 25.84 2.09
N GLU A 61 15.66 25.77 1.25
CA GLU A 61 14.43 25.04 1.56
C GLU A 61 13.83 24.43 0.28
N VAL A 62 13.27 23.23 0.42
CA VAL A 62 12.56 22.53 -0.65
C VAL A 62 11.19 22.11 -0.13
N THR A 63 10.15 22.70 -0.71
CA THR A 63 8.75 22.41 -0.36
C THR A 63 8.10 21.60 -1.46
N ARG A 64 7.63 20.38 -1.15
CA ARG A 64 6.92 19.56 -2.13
C ARG A 64 5.46 20.00 -2.23
N VAL A 65 5.12 20.67 -3.33
CA VAL A 65 3.73 21.07 -3.63
C VAL A 65 2.88 19.86 -4.04
N SER A 66 3.49 18.82 -4.63
CA SER A 66 2.79 17.60 -5.03
C SER A 66 2.81 16.53 -3.95
N THR A 67 1.68 15.88 -3.70
CA THR A 67 1.61 14.71 -2.82
C THR A 67 2.40 13.52 -3.40
N PRO A 68 3.29 12.86 -2.63
CA PRO A 68 4.10 11.73 -3.12
C PRO A 68 3.28 10.49 -3.51
N PHE A 69 2.00 10.45 -3.16
CA PHE A 69 1.07 9.34 -3.36
C PHE A 69 -0.04 9.68 -4.37
N LYS A 70 0.35 10.27 -5.52
CA LYS A 70 -0.59 10.79 -6.54
C LYS A 70 -1.75 9.83 -6.86
N LYS A 71 -1.48 8.55 -7.13
CA LYS A 71 -2.51 7.57 -7.51
C LYS A 71 -3.52 7.24 -6.40
N ALA A 72 -3.14 7.38 -5.13
CA ALA A 72 -4.01 7.13 -3.98
C ALA A 72 -4.68 8.40 -3.45
N SER A 73 -4.30 9.59 -3.97
CA SER A 73 -4.82 10.86 -3.48
C SER A 73 -6.19 11.21 -4.05
N ARG A 74 -7.08 11.75 -3.20
CA ARG A 74 -8.36 12.34 -3.63
C ARG A 74 -8.21 13.57 -4.52
N SER A 75 -7.07 14.27 -4.42
CA SER A 75 -6.77 15.40 -5.32
C SER A 75 -6.59 14.95 -6.77
N PHE A 76 -6.17 13.70 -6.99
CA PHE A 76 -5.99 13.12 -8.31
C PHE A 76 -7.18 12.23 -8.71
N LYS A 77 -7.65 11.36 -7.82
CA LYS A 77 -8.83 10.51 -8.04
C LYS A 77 -9.99 10.99 -7.16
N LYS A 78 -10.94 11.73 -7.76
CA LYS A 78 -12.06 12.34 -7.02
C LYS A 78 -13.08 11.30 -6.51
N ASN A 79 -13.39 10.30 -7.34
CA ASN A 79 -14.40 9.28 -7.02
C ASN A 79 -13.82 8.17 -6.14
N ASP A 80 -14.66 7.57 -5.31
CA ASP A 80 -14.27 6.46 -4.45
C ASP A 80 -13.77 5.24 -5.24
N THR A 81 -12.87 4.47 -4.62
CA THR A 81 -12.51 3.13 -5.13
C THR A 81 -13.47 2.14 -4.50
N ILE A 82 -14.27 1.49 -5.34
CA ILE A 82 -15.13 0.39 -4.91
C ILE A 82 -14.46 -0.92 -5.31
N VAL A 83 -14.09 -1.74 -4.34
CA VAL A 83 -13.52 -3.07 -4.58
C VAL A 83 -14.66 -4.08 -4.57
N LYS A 84 -14.94 -4.69 -5.73
CA LYS A 84 -16.00 -5.70 -5.88
C LYS A 84 -15.40 -7.09 -5.81
N LEU A 85 -15.92 -7.92 -4.93
CA LEU A 85 -15.53 -9.32 -4.78
C LEU A 85 -16.45 -10.25 -5.58
N LYS A 86 -15.99 -11.48 -5.84
CA LYS A 86 -16.75 -12.49 -6.61
C LYS A 86 -18.10 -12.84 -5.98
N ASN A 87 -18.21 -12.77 -4.66
CA ASN A 87 -19.47 -13.01 -3.94
C ASN A 87 -20.42 -11.79 -3.89
N GLY A 88 -20.13 -10.74 -4.67
CA GLY A 88 -20.96 -9.54 -4.78
C GLY A 88 -20.75 -8.50 -3.68
N VAL A 89 -19.87 -8.75 -2.71
CA VAL A 89 -19.54 -7.77 -1.67
C VAL A 89 -18.77 -6.60 -2.27
N GLU A 90 -19.18 -5.38 -1.93
CA GLU A 90 -18.54 -4.13 -2.36
C GLU A 90 -17.90 -3.42 -1.17
N ILE A 91 -16.57 -3.32 -1.15
CA ILE A 91 -15.81 -2.58 -0.13
C ILE A 91 -15.63 -1.14 -0.59
N GLY A 92 -16.04 -0.20 0.26
CA GLY A 92 -16.05 1.24 -0.05
C GLY A 92 -17.35 1.73 -0.69
N GLY A 93 -18.34 0.85 -0.88
CA GLY A 93 -19.67 1.20 -1.37
C GLY A 93 -20.60 1.72 -0.27
N ASN A 94 -21.91 1.59 -0.49
CA ASN A 94 -22.93 2.12 0.43
C ASN A 94 -23.19 1.24 1.66
N HIS A 95 -22.50 0.11 1.78
CA HIS A 95 -22.70 -0.87 2.86
C HIS A 95 -21.44 -1.03 3.71
N PHE A 96 -21.65 -1.20 5.01
CA PHE A 96 -20.59 -1.53 5.95
C PHE A 96 -20.17 -2.99 5.78
N VAL A 97 -18.87 -3.23 5.56
CA VAL A 97 -18.32 -4.58 5.35
C VAL A 97 -17.64 -5.07 6.62
N MET A 98 -18.04 -6.26 7.08
CA MET A 98 -17.44 -6.92 8.24
C MET A 98 -16.60 -8.13 7.83
N MET A 99 -15.33 -8.16 8.25
CA MET A 99 -14.41 -9.28 8.08
C MET A 99 -14.10 -9.90 9.44
N ALA A 100 -14.57 -11.12 9.69
CA ALA A 100 -14.50 -11.74 11.01
C ALA A 100 -14.03 -13.20 10.94
N GLY A 101 -13.43 -13.68 12.03
CA GLY A 101 -12.89 -15.04 12.13
C GLY A 101 -11.69 -15.10 13.08
N PRO A 102 -11.09 -16.29 13.24
CA PRO A 102 -10.06 -16.50 14.26
C PRO A 102 -8.75 -15.78 13.93
N CYS A 103 -7.87 -15.66 14.93
CA CYS A 103 -6.52 -15.13 14.72
C CYS A 103 -5.66 -16.09 13.87
N SER A 104 -5.77 -17.38 14.13
CA SER A 104 -5.07 -18.45 13.41
C SER A 104 -6.08 -19.52 13.02
N VAL A 105 -5.85 -20.17 11.88
CA VAL A 105 -6.56 -21.41 11.53
C VAL A 105 -5.87 -22.54 12.27
N GLU A 106 -6.62 -23.26 13.11
CA GLU A 106 -6.06 -24.28 14.01
C GLU A 106 -6.62 -25.68 13.73
N SER A 107 -7.89 -25.76 13.33
CA SER A 107 -8.51 -27.01 12.87
C SER A 107 -9.73 -26.72 11.99
N GLU A 108 -10.18 -27.73 11.24
CA GLU A 108 -11.40 -27.62 10.42
C GLU A 108 -12.63 -27.31 11.29
N ASP A 109 -12.82 -28.04 12.39
CA ASP A 109 -13.98 -27.87 13.28
C ASP A 109 -14.03 -26.48 13.92
N GLN A 110 -12.87 -25.98 14.36
CA GLN A 110 -12.75 -24.63 14.91
C GLN A 110 -13.14 -23.58 13.88
N LEU A 111 -12.54 -23.65 12.68
CA LEU A 111 -12.80 -22.68 11.63
C LEU A 111 -14.25 -22.73 11.14
N ARG A 112 -14.82 -23.93 10.95
CA ARG A 112 -16.20 -24.14 10.48
C ARG A 112 -17.22 -23.62 11.49
N THR A 113 -17.00 -23.88 12.78
CA THR A 113 -17.85 -23.39 13.86
C THR A 113 -17.89 -21.86 13.88
N ILE A 114 -16.71 -21.22 13.80
CA ILE A 114 -16.61 -19.76 13.80
C ILE A 114 -17.22 -19.17 12.52
N ALA A 115 -16.92 -19.73 11.35
CA ALA A 115 -17.44 -19.25 10.07
C ALA A 115 -18.97 -19.22 10.02
N LYS A 116 -19.63 -20.29 10.50
CA LYS A 116 -21.10 -20.33 10.62
C LYS A 116 -21.62 -19.26 11.58
N SER A 117 -20.96 -19.08 12.72
CA SER A 117 -21.36 -18.07 13.72
C SER A 117 -21.23 -16.65 13.17
N VAL A 118 -20.09 -16.29 12.57
CA VAL A 118 -19.88 -14.94 12.04
C VAL A 118 -20.78 -14.66 10.83
N LYS A 119 -21.05 -15.65 9.98
CA LYS A 119 -22.02 -15.52 8.88
C LYS A 119 -23.41 -15.20 9.42
N LYS A 120 -23.87 -15.93 10.44
CA LYS A 120 -25.17 -15.69 11.08
C LYS A 120 -25.25 -14.29 11.70
N SER A 121 -24.13 -13.77 12.20
CA SER A 121 -24.03 -12.41 12.74
C SER A 121 -23.86 -11.32 11.68
N GLY A 122 -23.89 -11.65 10.38
CA GLY A 122 -23.85 -10.69 9.29
C GLY A 122 -22.45 -10.39 8.73
N ALA A 123 -21.42 -11.17 9.06
CA ALA A 123 -20.11 -11.03 8.43
C ALA A 123 -20.18 -11.32 6.92
N ASN A 124 -19.39 -10.57 6.15
CA ASN A 124 -19.29 -10.69 4.70
C ASN A 124 -18.07 -11.53 4.29
N LEU A 125 -17.01 -11.49 5.10
CA LEU A 125 -15.77 -12.20 4.87
C LEU A 125 -15.34 -13.02 6.09
N LEU A 126 -14.74 -14.18 5.80
CA LEU A 126 -14.03 -15.02 6.74
C LEU A 126 -12.56 -14.64 6.75
N ARG A 127 -12.03 -14.22 7.91
CA ARG A 127 -10.58 -14.06 8.11
C ARG A 127 -10.00 -15.19 8.94
N GLY A 128 -8.75 -15.55 8.68
CA GLY A 128 -8.00 -16.47 9.52
C GLY A 128 -6.54 -16.55 9.09
N GLY A 129 -5.59 -16.50 10.03
CA GLY A 129 -4.17 -16.59 9.69
C GLY A 129 -3.75 -18.02 9.37
N ALA A 130 -3.54 -18.35 8.09
CA ALA A 130 -3.00 -19.63 7.67
C ALA A 130 -1.47 -19.70 7.91
N TYR A 131 -0.78 -18.58 7.68
CA TYR A 131 0.62 -18.37 8.03
C TYR A 131 0.72 -17.39 9.19
N LYS A 132 1.62 -17.67 10.13
CA LYS A 132 1.83 -16.84 11.31
C LYS A 132 3.29 -16.39 11.38
N PRO A 133 3.61 -15.13 11.06
CA PRO A 133 4.97 -14.63 11.28
C PRO A 133 5.23 -14.57 12.79
N ARG A 134 6.11 -15.47 13.27
CA ARG A 134 6.49 -15.59 14.67
C ARG A 134 7.92 -15.14 14.88
N THR A 135 8.16 -14.53 16.04
CA THR A 135 9.53 -14.20 16.47
C THR A 135 10.31 -15.45 16.87
N SER A 136 9.62 -16.50 17.36
CA SER A 136 10.22 -17.77 17.74
C SER A 136 9.93 -18.86 16.71
N PRO A 137 10.93 -19.65 16.28
CA PRO A 137 10.72 -20.77 15.38
C PRO A 137 9.92 -21.93 16.02
N TYR A 138 9.89 -22.01 17.35
CA TYR A 138 9.17 -23.07 18.08
C TYR A 138 7.69 -22.76 18.31
N ALA A 139 7.26 -21.53 18.00
CA ALA A 139 5.85 -21.17 18.09
C ALA A 139 5.06 -21.79 16.93
N PHE A 140 3.75 -21.95 17.12
CA PHE A 140 2.86 -22.37 16.04
C PHE A 140 2.95 -21.40 14.85
N GLN A 141 3.41 -21.93 13.71
CA GLN A 141 3.63 -21.20 12.46
C GLN A 141 2.36 -21.07 11.61
N GLY A 142 1.26 -21.69 12.02
CA GLY A 142 0.05 -21.84 11.22
C GLY A 142 -0.01 -23.20 10.53
N LEU A 143 -1.16 -23.51 9.93
CA LEU A 143 -1.34 -24.71 9.09
C LEU A 143 -0.87 -24.51 7.64
N GLU A 144 -0.37 -23.32 7.31
CA GLU A 144 0.19 -22.98 6.01
C GLU A 144 -0.78 -23.32 4.86
N VAL A 145 -0.35 -24.10 3.88
CA VAL A 145 -1.16 -24.49 2.72
C VAL A 145 -2.45 -25.20 3.13
N GLU A 146 -2.41 -26.07 4.14
CA GLU A 146 -3.61 -26.74 4.64
C GLU A 146 -4.58 -25.74 5.28
N GLY A 147 -4.05 -24.71 5.94
CA GLY A 147 -4.85 -23.58 6.43
C GLY A 147 -5.56 -22.81 5.32
N LEU A 148 -4.90 -22.60 4.18
CA LEU A 148 -5.50 -21.95 3.00
C LEU A 148 -6.62 -22.81 2.38
N LYS A 149 -6.38 -24.12 2.23
CA LYS A 149 -7.39 -25.08 1.74
C LYS A 149 -8.62 -25.09 2.63
N LEU A 150 -8.43 -25.11 3.95
CA LEU A 150 -9.52 -25.05 4.92
C LEU A 150 -10.31 -23.73 4.82
N LEU A 151 -9.62 -22.59 4.69
CA LEU A 151 -10.27 -21.30 4.50
C LEU A 151 -11.12 -21.25 3.22
N ARG A 152 -10.58 -21.72 2.09
CA ARG A 152 -11.32 -21.78 0.83
C ARG A 152 -12.55 -22.67 0.95
N LYS A 153 -12.37 -23.91 1.41
CA LYS A 153 -13.43 -24.90 1.61
C LYS A 153 -14.57 -24.32 2.45
N ILE A 154 -14.25 -23.76 3.62
CA ILE A 154 -15.26 -23.25 4.54
C ILE A 154 -15.85 -21.92 4.05
N GLY A 155 -15.07 -21.08 3.38
CA GLY A 155 -15.54 -19.87 2.71
C GLY A 155 -16.63 -20.20 1.67
N ASP A 156 -16.39 -21.22 0.85
CA ASP A 156 -17.34 -21.69 -0.17
C ASP A 156 -18.61 -22.25 0.45
N GLU A 157 -18.49 -23.13 1.46
CA GLU A 157 -19.63 -23.71 2.16
C GLU A 157 -20.52 -22.67 2.86
N THR A 158 -19.95 -21.55 3.31
CA THR A 158 -20.68 -20.50 4.04
C THR A 158 -21.03 -19.29 3.18
N GLY A 159 -20.56 -19.25 1.93
CA GLY A 159 -20.67 -18.08 1.05
C GLY A 159 -19.99 -16.83 1.60
N LEU A 160 -18.88 -17.01 2.33
CA LEU A 160 -18.02 -15.93 2.82
C LEU A 160 -16.78 -15.81 1.91
N ALA A 161 -16.44 -14.58 1.51
CA ALA A 161 -15.14 -14.36 0.84
C ALA A 161 -14.00 -14.49 1.86
N VAL A 162 -12.83 -14.94 1.42
CA VAL A 162 -11.70 -15.27 2.27
C VAL A 162 -10.66 -14.17 2.26
N VAL A 163 -10.18 -13.78 3.45
CA VAL A 163 -9.03 -12.87 3.62
C VAL A 163 -8.00 -13.46 4.57
N THR A 164 -6.73 -13.51 4.14
CA THR A 164 -5.63 -14.02 4.98
C THR A 164 -4.30 -13.33 4.70
N GLU A 165 -3.40 -13.36 5.68
CA GLU A 165 -2.13 -12.65 5.65
C GLU A 165 -1.06 -13.44 4.89
N ILE A 166 -0.40 -12.78 3.93
CA ILE A 166 0.72 -13.35 3.20
C ILE A 166 2.05 -13.00 3.88
N PRO A 167 2.94 -13.98 4.14
CA PRO A 167 4.23 -13.70 4.76
C PRO A 167 5.30 -13.27 3.74
N SER A 168 5.21 -13.75 2.49
CA SER A 168 6.28 -13.64 1.49
C SER A 168 5.77 -13.67 0.04
N PRO A 169 6.50 -13.08 -0.92
CA PRO A 169 6.02 -12.93 -2.30
C PRO A 169 5.99 -14.23 -3.12
N ASP A 170 6.76 -15.24 -2.76
CA ASP A 170 6.79 -16.56 -3.41
C ASP A 170 5.46 -17.32 -3.27
N LEU A 171 4.66 -16.99 -2.25
CA LEU A 171 3.36 -17.59 -2.01
C LEU A 171 2.22 -16.92 -2.79
N ILE A 172 2.48 -15.86 -3.56
CA ILE A 172 1.43 -15.15 -4.31
C ILE A 172 0.63 -16.10 -5.22
N PRO A 173 1.25 -16.95 -6.06
CA PRO A 173 0.48 -17.86 -6.93
C PRO A 173 -0.48 -18.75 -6.16
N LEU A 174 0.00 -19.29 -5.02
CA LEU A 174 -0.81 -20.12 -4.14
C LEU A 174 -1.96 -19.32 -3.52
N PHE A 175 -1.70 -18.09 -3.06
CA PHE A 175 -2.76 -17.25 -2.48
C PHE A 175 -3.85 -16.90 -3.50
N GLU A 176 -3.50 -16.66 -4.77
CA GLU A 176 -4.49 -16.37 -5.82
C GLU A 176 -5.44 -17.55 -6.11
N GLU A 177 -5.08 -18.78 -5.73
CA GLU A 177 -5.95 -19.96 -5.85
C GLU A 177 -7.02 -20.03 -4.75
N TYR A 178 -6.67 -19.64 -3.51
CA TYR A 178 -7.51 -19.89 -2.33
C TYR A 178 -8.17 -18.64 -1.74
N VAL A 179 -7.65 -17.44 -2.03
CA VAL A 179 -7.94 -16.23 -1.26
C VAL A 179 -8.58 -15.15 -2.12
N ASP A 180 -9.63 -14.50 -1.61
CA ASP A 180 -10.33 -13.41 -2.30
C ASP A 180 -9.71 -12.03 -2.02
N ILE A 181 -9.03 -11.87 -0.88
CA ILE A 181 -8.26 -10.67 -0.50
C ILE A 181 -6.96 -11.08 0.19
N ILE A 182 -5.83 -10.60 -0.32
CA ILE A 182 -4.52 -10.82 0.32
C ILE A 182 -4.26 -9.71 1.33
N GLN A 183 -4.07 -10.07 2.61
CA GLN A 183 -3.70 -9.13 3.66
C GLN A 183 -2.18 -8.98 3.76
N VAL A 184 -1.70 -7.75 3.87
CA VAL A 184 -0.33 -7.42 4.31
C VAL A 184 -0.38 -7.03 5.78
N GLY A 185 0.33 -7.79 6.62
CA GLY A 185 0.45 -7.47 8.04
C GLY A 185 1.28 -6.21 8.27
N ALA A 186 1.06 -5.51 9.38
CA ALA A 186 1.76 -4.26 9.72
C ALA A 186 3.31 -4.40 9.73
N ARG A 187 3.83 -5.58 10.09
CA ARG A 187 5.29 -5.88 10.04
C ARG A 187 5.85 -5.81 8.62
N ASN A 188 5.01 -6.02 7.61
CA ASN A 188 5.35 -5.98 6.20
C ASN A 188 4.84 -4.69 5.52
N MET A 189 4.33 -3.70 6.27
CA MET A 189 3.80 -2.43 5.71
C MET A 189 4.85 -1.67 4.87
N GLN A 190 6.13 -1.86 5.17
CA GLN A 190 7.26 -1.27 4.42
C GLN A 190 8.11 -2.31 3.69
N ASN A 191 7.63 -3.56 3.57
CA ASN A 191 8.30 -4.58 2.77
C ASN A 191 8.06 -4.29 1.28
N PHE A 192 8.81 -3.34 0.72
CA PHE A 192 8.62 -2.88 -0.66
C PHE A 192 8.82 -3.99 -1.70
N HIS A 193 9.59 -5.03 -1.39
CA HIS A 193 9.74 -6.17 -2.27
C HIS A 193 8.42 -6.95 -2.39
N LEU A 194 7.78 -7.26 -1.25
CA LEU A 194 6.45 -7.86 -1.21
C LEU A 194 5.40 -6.96 -1.85
N LEU A 195 5.35 -5.66 -1.51
CA LEU A 195 4.36 -4.73 -2.04
C LEU A 195 4.45 -4.58 -3.56
N LYS A 196 5.67 -4.55 -4.13
CA LYS A 196 5.86 -4.50 -5.59
C LYS A 196 5.42 -5.79 -6.28
N ALA A 197 5.61 -6.94 -5.64
CA ALA A 197 5.14 -8.22 -6.17
C ALA A 197 3.60 -8.28 -6.14
N LEU A 198 2.97 -7.90 -5.02
CA LEU A 198 1.52 -7.80 -4.90
C LEU A 198 0.89 -6.79 -5.87
N GLY A 199 1.59 -5.70 -6.18
CA GLY A 199 1.13 -4.73 -7.19
C GLY A 199 1.02 -5.28 -8.62
N LYS A 200 1.47 -6.52 -8.87
CA LYS A 200 1.36 -7.22 -10.16
C LYS A 200 0.26 -8.28 -10.17
N CYS A 201 -0.35 -8.58 -9.03
CA CYS A 201 -1.43 -9.55 -8.93
C CYS A 201 -2.79 -8.87 -9.20
N ASN A 202 -3.80 -9.68 -9.54
CA ASN A 202 -5.17 -9.16 -9.77
C ASN A 202 -6.07 -9.31 -8.55
N THR A 203 -5.52 -9.85 -7.45
CA THR A 203 -6.25 -10.06 -6.20
C THR A 203 -6.21 -8.78 -5.35
N PRO A 204 -7.34 -8.32 -4.78
CA PRO A 204 -7.36 -7.16 -3.90
C PRO A 204 -6.41 -7.29 -2.70
N ILE A 205 -5.80 -6.18 -2.30
CA ILE A 205 -4.85 -6.12 -1.19
C ILE A 205 -5.44 -5.35 0.00
N LEU A 206 -5.44 -5.97 1.18
CA LEU A 206 -5.71 -5.30 2.45
C LEU A 206 -4.38 -4.93 3.12
N LEU A 207 -3.98 -3.68 2.98
CA LEU A 207 -2.78 -3.13 3.60
C LEU A 207 -3.12 -2.60 5.00
N LYS A 208 -2.53 -3.18 6.04
CA LYS A 208 -2.65 -2.69 7.42
C LYS A 208 -1.79 -1.47 7.70
#